data_AF-A0A8J1TFM0-F1
#
_entry.id   AF-A0A8J1TFM0-F1
#
_cell.length_a   1.000
_cell.length_b   1.000
_cell.length_c   1.000
_cell.angle_alpha   90.00
_cell.angle_beta   90.00
_cell.angle_gamma   90.00
#
_symmetry.space_group_name_H-M   'P 1'
#
loop_
_entity.id
_entity.type
_entity.pdbx_description
1 polymer ?
#
loop_
_entity_poly.entity_id
_entity_poly.type
_entity_poly.pdbx_seq_one_letter_code
_entity_poly.pdbx_strand_id
1 'polypeptide(L)'
;MPGKAKKARARNTTRHTRSSSEMSNDEGKVCDTEETDSEETACATPKGNPVVTDNVNISEEGRILIDRMECLSREITKQNSEFHDEMNVLRDDIRKNTNDMKNAFKEEISELKSGITYAQEVSEENKIKVEEHEECLKDIQIQSSSMSTAIKNMSYQYNKMYDELNTKLLDMNVYSRRSALHFQNIPEEDGENPGDVMKHFFVNRLKMSKDEVQNIRFERVHRIPLGPKEKYRFTRTMTVKFNWYQDRETVWGKRFSLKGSNIYVTESFPKEVEDNRRLLMPYFKKAKELKWKCAMIADTLIVKDERYKIGDIQKLPMELLNDNSSMRDLDTVFLYNSSTSPLGPDSCTPFECDGTMFRSVTQYLAYNRAIVMKDQRTADKVLQSSDPRQIRRLISEIRGSDGQSWRKRTDVRAMAKSIHSRSVMLKSTAVMLV
;
A
#
# COMPACT_ATOMS: atom_id res chain seq x y z
N MET A 1 30.08 -11.42 -15.13
CA MET A 1 30.33 -10.20 -15.93
C MET A 1 29.06 -9.36 -15.92
N PRO A 2 29.05 -8.18 -15.28
CA PRO A 2 27.85 -7.36 -15.06
C PRO A 2 27.74 -6.19 -16.06
N GLY A 3 26.53 -5.65 -16.22
CA GLY A 3 26.28 -4.37 -16.90
C GLY A 3 24.89 -4.37 -17.54
N LYS A 4 24.03 -3.35 -17.43
CA LYS A 4 24.23 -1.95 -17.06
C LYS A 4 22.95 -1.37 -16.47
N ALA A 5 23.15 -0.43 -15.53
CA ALA A 5 22.15 0.46 -14.97
C ALA A 5 21.56 1.42 -16.02
N LYS A 6 20.27 1.75 -15.89
CA LYS A 6 19.68 2.95 -16.51
C LYS A 6 19.34 3.96 -15.41
N LYS A 7 19.97 5.14 -15.53
CA LYS A 7 19.79 6.34 -14.69
C LYS A 7 18.40 6.93 -14.91
N ALA A 8 17.76 7.30 -13.81
CA ALA A 8 16.62 8.20 -13.74
C ALA A 8 17.06 9.62 -14.12
N ARG A 9 16.18 10.36 -14.83
CA ARG A 9 16.33 11.79 -15.10
C ARG A 9 15.18 12.52 -14.43
N ALA A 10 15.53 13.37 -13.48
CA ALA A 10 14.64 14.23 -12.73
C ALA A 10 13.96 15.25 -13.65
N ARG A 11 12.64 15.44 -13.47
CA ARG A 11 11.90 16.58 -14.02
C ARG A 11 11.89 17.67 -12.96
N ASN A 12 12.49 18.81 -13.28
CA ASN A 12 12.36 20.03 -12.50
C ASN A 12 10.98 20.65 -12.75
N THR A 13 10.28 20.84 -11.64
CA THR A 13 9.11 21.69 -11.48
C THR A 13 9.54 23.15 -11.42
N THR A 14 8.96 24.00 -12.28
CA THR A 14 8.83 25.42 -11.94
C THR A 14 7.45 25.90 -12.37
N ARG A 15 6.77 26.50 -11.40
CA ARG A 15 5.37 26.93 -11.37
C ARG A 15 5.42 28.44 -11.23
N HIS A 16 4.84 29.20 -12.16
CA HIS A 16 4.43 30.60 -11.95
C HIS A 16 3.16 30.83 -12.75
N THR A 17 2.00 30.75 -12.08
CA THR A 17 1.23 31.85 -11.45
C THR A 17 0.48 32.68 -12.48
N ARG A 18 -0.82 32.42 -12.51
CA ARG A 18 -1.90 33.12 -13.22
C ARG A 18 -2.64 33.96 -12.17
N SER A 19 -2.73 35.28 -12.40
CA SER A 19 -3.72 36.24 -11.88
C SER A 19 -3.49 37.54 -12.67
N SER A 20 -4.40 37.95 -13.56
CA SER A 20 -5.68 38.64 -13.32
C SER A 20 -5.52 40.15 -13.11
N SER A 21 -5.91 40.93 -14.13
CA SER A 21 -6.56 42.27 -14.09
C SER A 21 -6.46 42.87 -15.51
N GLU A 22 -7.54 42.97 -16.28
CA GLU A 22 -8.51 44.07 -16.33
C GLU A 22 -8.00 45.37 -17.00
N MET A 23 -8.95 46.11 -17.59
CA MET A 23 -8.87 47.35 -18.38
C MET A 23 -8.79 47.12 -19.91
N SER A 24 -9.89 47.12 -20.66
CA SER A 24 -10.90 48.16 -20.99
C SER A 24 -10.57 48.90 -22.30
N ASN A 25 -11.52 48.80 -23.23
CA ASN A 25 -11.97 49.75 -24.25
C ASN A 25 -10.91 50.43 -25.14
N ASP A 26 -11.05 50.33 -26.47
CA ASP A 26 -11.82 51.35 -27.19
C ASP A 26 -12.13 50.91 -28.63
N GLU A 27 -13.35 51.22 -29.07
CA GLU A 27 -13.82 51.06 -30.44
C GLU A 27 -13.39 52.27 -31.26
N GLY A 28 -12.45 52.08 -32.19
CA GLY A 28 -11.98 53.12 -33.12
C GLY A 28 -12.41 52.82 -34.55
N LYS A 29 -13.63 53.24 -34.88
CA LYS A 29 -14.26 53.32 -36.20
C LYS A 29 -13.52 54.30 -37.14
N VAL A 30 -13.89 54.32 -38.44
CA VAL A 30 -13.67 55.40 -39.45
C VAL A 30 -12.33 55.32 -40.21
N CYS A 31 -12.20 55.52 -41.53
CA CYS A 31 -13.12 55.62 -42.67
C CYS A 31 -12.30 55.42 -43.95
N ASP A 32 -12.96 54.92 -45.00
CA ASP A 32 -12.61 55.21 -46.39
C ASP A 32 -12.63 56.72 -46.62
N THR A 33 -11.59 57.26 -47.24
CA THR A 33 -11.63 58.55 -47.96
C THR A 33 -10.62 58.50 -49.09
N GLU A 34 -11.16 58.35 -50.31
CA GLU A 34 -10.61 58.98 -51.50
C GLU A 34 -10.82 60.50 -51.36
N GLU A 35 -9.82 61.31 -51.68
CA GLU A 35 -9.90 62.68 -52.20
C GLU A 35 -8.48 63.03 -52.70
N THR A 36 -8.26 63.07 -54.01
CA THR A 36 -8.37 64.23 -54.91
C THR A 36 -7.33 65.32 -54.67
N ASP A 37 -6.58 65.58 -55.74
CA ASP A 37 -6.30 66.88 -56.34
C ASP A 37 -5.92 68.05 -55.45
N SER A 38 -4.78 68.65 -55.80
CA SER A 38 -4.63 70.05 -56.24
C SER A 38 -3.19 70.48 -55.97
N GLU A 39 -2.41 70.69 -57.03
CA GLU A 39 -2.18 72.01 -57.65
C GLU A 39 -1.24 72.91 -56.85
N GLU A 40 -0.59 73.80 -57.61
CA GLU A 40 0.16 74.96 -57.13
C GLU A 40 1.53 74.63 -56.50
N THR A 41 2.65 75.03 -57.05
CA THR A 41 2.97 76.43 -57.37
C THR A 41 4.33 76.44 -58.05
N ALA A 42 4.39 76.74 -59.35
CA ALA A 42 5.60 77.31 -59.95
C ALA A 42 5.38 78.81 -60.09
N CYS A 43 5.64 79.51 -58.99
CA CYS A 43 5.55 80.95 -58.89
C CYS A 43 6.66 81.63 -59.72
N ALA A 44 6.19 82.36 -60.71
CA ALA A 44 6.70 83.60 -61.30
C ALA A 44 8.11 84.13 -60.89
N THR A 45 8.87 84.43 -61.95
CA THR A 45 9.67 85.66 -62.19
C THR A 45 11.03 85.82 -61.47
N PRO A 46 12.07 86.42 -62.10
CA PRO A 46 11.97 87.67 -62.88
C PRO A 46 12.74 87.78 -64.21
N LYS A 47 12.28 88.79 -64.96
CA LYS A 47 12.88 89.46 -66.10
C LYS A 47 14.37 89.74 -65.91
N GLY A 48 15.17 89.50 -66.96
CA GLY A 48 16.54 89.98 -67.09
C GLY A 48 16.79 90.40 -68.53
N ASN A 49 17.05 91.69 -68.71
CA ASN A 49 17.21 92.42 -69.97
C ASN A 49 18.24 91.82 -70.94
N PRO A 50 18.16 92.12 -72.27
CA PRO A 50 19.35 92.12 -73.10
C PRO A 50 20.28 93.24 -72.59
N VAL A 51 21.28 92.86 -71.79
CA VAL A 51 22.36 93.76 -71.40
C VAL A 51 23.28 93.92 -72.60
N VAL A 52 23.18 95.10 -73.19
CA VAL A 52 24.24 95.90 -73.81
C VAL A 52 25.63 95.28 -73.64
N THR A 53 26.23 94.80 -74.72
CA THR A 53 27.68 94.56 -74.79
C THR A 53 28.38 95.92 -74.84
N ASP A 54 28.45 96.60 -73.70
CA ASP A 54 29.44 97.64 -73.52
C ASP A 54 30.76 96.95 -73.24
N ASN A 55 31.71 97.13 -74.16
CA ASN A 55 33.11 96.76 -74.01
C ASN A 55 33.68 97.49 -72.79
N VAL A 56 33.50 96.92 -71.60
CA VAL A 56 34.26 97.33 -70.43
C VAL A 56 35.64 96.71 -70.59
N ASN A 57 36.63 97.59 -70.71
CA ASN A 57 38.04 97.24 -70.76
C ASN A 57 38.44 96.71 -69.36
N ILE A 58 38.23 95.41 -69.14
CA ILE A 58 38.57 94.74 -67.88
C ILE A 58 40.10 94.71 -67.78
N SER A 59 40.62 95.38 -66.74
CA SER A 59 42.02 95.33 -66.31
C SER A 59 42.50 93.87 -66.20
N GLU A 60 43.75 93.62 -66.56
CA GLU A 60 44.37 92.29 -66.64
C GLU A 60 44.21 91.44 -65.36
N GLU A 61 44.13 92.09 -64.19
CA GLU A 61 43.88 91.46 -62.89
C GLU A 61 42.46 90.87 -62.76
N GLY A 62 41.46 91.51 -63.39
CA GLY A 62 40.08 91.02 -63.43
C GLY A 62 39.91 89.80 -64.33
N ARG A 63 40.68 89.71 -65.43
CA ARG A 63 40.70 88.51 -66.29
C ARG A 63 41.30 87.30 -65.56
N ILE A 64 42.39 87.50 -64.81
CA ILE A 64 43.02 86.45 -64.01
C ILE A 64 42.07 85.93 -62.92
N LEU A 65 41.28 86.81 -62.30
CA LEU A 65 40.29 86.43 -61.28
C LEU A 65 39.11 85.65 -61.90
N ILE A 66 38.62 86.08 -63.07
CA ILE A 66 37.57 85.38 -63.83
C ILE A 66 38.04 83.98 -64.22
N ASP A 67 39.24 83.83 -64.81
CA ASP A 67 39.79 82.52 -65.17
C ASP A 67 39.94 81.59 -63.95
N ARG A 68 40.33 82.14 -62.80
CA ARG A 68 40.45 81.38 -61.55
C ARG A 68 39.08 80.98 -60.98
N MET A 69 38.08 81.85 -61.08
CA MET A 69 36.69 81.54 -60.72
C MET A 69 36.07 80.50 -61.65
N GLU A 70 36.34 80.57 -62.95
CA GLU A 70 35.90 79.57 -63.93
C GLU A 70 36.58 78.22 -63.71
N CYS A 71 37.86 78.22 -63.34
CA CYS A 71 38.60 77.02 -62.98
C CYS A 71 38.03 76.37 -61.69
N LEU A 72 37.76 77.17 -60.66
CA LEU A 72 37.13 76.69 -59.43
C LEU A 72 35.70 76.18 -59.68
N SER A 73 34.93 76.85 -60.53
CA SER A 73 33.58 76.42 -60.90
C SER A 73 33.62 75.07 -61.63
N ARG A 74 34.59 74.86 -62.53
CA ARG A 74 34.80 73.57 -63.20
C ARG A 74 35.21 72.46 -62.23
N GLU A 75 36.03 72.77 -61.23
CA GLU A 75 36.41 71.79 -60.21
C GLU A 75 35.23 71.42 -59.30
N ILE A 76 34.42 72.40 -58.89
CA ILE A 76 33.21 72.16 -58.08
C ILE A 76 32.19 71.34 -58.87
N THR A 77 31.97 71.63 -60.16
CA THR A 77 31.03 70.84 -60.97
C THR A 77 31.52 69.40 -61.16
N LYS A 78 32.83 69.22 -61.34
CA LYS A 78 33.45 67.89 -61.42
C LYS A 78 33.29 67.12 -60.11
N GLN A 79 33.64 67.71 -58.96
CA GLN A 79 33.47 67.08 -57.65
C GLN A 79 32.00 66.76 -57.34
N ASN A 80 31.07 67.64 -57.71
CA ASN A 80 29.63 67.39 -57.55
C ASN A 80 29.15 66.24 -58.45
N SER A 81 29.70 66.09 -59.66
CA SER A 81 29.38 64.95 -60.54
C SER A 81 29.92 63.64 -59.99
N GLU A 82 31.18 63.62 -59.50
CA GLU A 82 31.79 62.44 -58.87
C GLU A 82 31.02 62.03 -57.61
N PHE A 83 30.65 62.99 -56.76
CA PHE A 83 29.82 62.74 -55.59
C PHE A 83 28.42 62.22 -55.96
N HIS A 84 27.82 62.73 -57.04
CA HIS A 84 26.52 62.24 -57.51
C HIS A 84 26.60 60.80 -58.00
N ASP A 85 27.67 60.43 -58.69
CA ASP A 85 27.93 59.07 -59.14
C ASP A 85 28.13 58.11 -57.95
N GLU A 86 28.92 58.50 -56.94
CA GLU A 86 29.07 57.75 -55.69
C GLU A 86 27.74 57.59 -54.94
N MET A 87 26.92 58.64 -54.90
CA MET A 87 25.59 58.59 -54.30
C MET A 87 24.61 57.68 -55.04
N ASN A 88 24.73 57.58 -56.36
CA ASN A 88 23.91 56.65 -57.15
C ASN A 88 24.35 55.19 -56.92
N VAL A 89 25.66 54.92 -56.85
CA VAL A 89 26.18 53.59 -56.51
C VAL A 89 25.72 53.17 -55.12
N LEU A 90 25.85 54.05 -54.11
CA LEU A 90 25.41 53.75 -52.75
C LEU A 90 23.88 53.50 -52.70
N ARG A 91 23.10 54.28 -53.45
CA ARG A 91 21.64 54.08 -53.54
C ARG A 91 21.31 52.70 -54.11
N ASP A 92 22.00 52.29 -55.16
CA ASP A 92 21.80 50.99 -55.79
C ASP A 92 22.22 49.84 -54.87
N ASP A 93 23.31 49.98 -54.13
CA ASP A 93 23.74 49.00 -53.11
C ASP A 93 22.72 48.88 -51.97
N ILE A 94 22.23 50.00 -51.45
CA ILE A 94 21.17 50.01 -50.42
C ILE A 94 19.91 49.33 -50.98
N ARG A 95 19.53 49.64 -52.22
CA ARG A 95 18.35 49.05 -52.87
C ARG A 95 18.50 47.55 -53.05
N LYS A 96 19.67 47.10 -53.51
CA LYS A 96 19.99 45.68 -53.70
C LYS A 96 19.95 44.96 -52.37
N ASN A 97 20.67 45.44 -51.35
CA ASN A 97 20.67 44.85 -50.01
C ASN A 97 19.26 44.80 -49.40
N THR A 98 18.46 45.87 -49.59
CA THR A 98 17.07 45.90 -49.13
C THR A 98 16.21 44.83 -49.82
N ASN A 99 16.41 44.60 -51.12
CA ASN A 99 15.69 43.56 -51.85
C ASN A 99 16.16 42.15 -51.46
N ASP A 100 17.46 41.94 -51.27
CA ASP A 100 18.03 40.67 -50.82
C ASP A 100 17.49 40.30 -49.43
N MET A 101 17.48 41.26 -48.48
CA MET A 101 16.85 41.08 -47.17
C MET A 101 15.35 40.77 -47.30
N LYS A 102 14.61 41.50 -48.14
CA LYS A 102 13.18 41.24 -48.37
C LYS A 102 12.92 39.83 -48.91
N ASN A 103 13.78 39.34 -49.79
CA ASN A 103 13.63 38.00 -50.35
C ASN A 103 13.97 36.92 -49.32
N ALA A 104 15.05 37.08 -48.56
CA ALA A 104 15.38 36.18 -47.45
C ALA A 104 14.25 36.10 -46.41
N PHE A 105 13.68 37.25 -46.01
CA PHE A 105 12.54 37.26 -45.11
C PHE A 105 11.29 36.59 -45.70
N LYS A 106 11.04 36.73 -47.01
CA LYS A 106 9.92 36.03 -47.66
C LYS A 106 10.10 34.52 -47.65
N GLU A 107 11.33 34.03 -47.87
CA GLU A 107 11.65 32.60 -47.82
C GLU A 107 11.45 32.05 -46.41
N GLU A 108 12.00 32.71 -45.38
CA GLU A 108 11.82 32.30 -43.98
C GLU A 108 10.33 32.32 -43.57
N ILE A 109 9.58 33.35 -43.95
CA ILE A 109 8.13 33.43 -43.69
C ILE A 109 7.39 32.28 -44.38
N SER A 110 7.80 31.90 -45.60
CA SER A 110 7.20 30.79 -46.33
C SER A 110 7.46 29.45 -45.63
N GLU A 111 8.70 29.23 -45.17
CA GLU A 111 9.07 28.03 -44.42
C GLU A 111 8.30 27.96 -43.08
N LEU A 112 8.26 29.06 -42.33
CA LEU A 112 7.50 29.16 -41.08
C LEU A 112 6.01 28.87 -41.29
N LYS A 113 5.40 29.39 -42.36
CA LYS A 113 4.00 29.09 -42.69
C LYS A 113 3.78 27.60 -42.93
N SER A 114 4.66 26.94 -43.67
CA SER A 114 4.56 25.51 -43.93
C SER A 114 4.73 24.67 -42.65
N GLY A 115 5.63 25.09 -41.75
CA GLY A 115 5.81 24.46 -40.44
C GLY A 115 4.58 24.61 -39.55
N ILE A 116 3.94 25.79 -39.56
CA ILE A 116 2.71 26.07 -38.81
C ILE A 116 1.55 25.22 -39.33
N THR A 117 1.36 25.12 -40.64
CA THR A 117 0.27 24.29 -41.21
C THR A 117 0.45 22.83 -40.87
N TYR A 118 1.67 22.30 -40.98
CA TYR A 118 1.95 20.92 -40.58
C TYR A 118 1.69 20.68 -39.09
N ALA A 119 2.12 21.62 -38.22
CA ALA A 119 1.86 21.51 -36.78
C ALA A 119 0.35 21.54 -36.45
N GLN A 120 -0.44 22.33 -37.20
CA GLN A 120 -1.90 22.37 -37.05
C GLN A 120 -2.56 21.04 -37.45
N GLU A 121 -2.14 20.45 -38.57
CA GLU A 121 -2.65 19.14 -39.02
C GLU A 121 -2.37 18.03 -37.99
N VAL A 122 -1.13 17.96 -37.50
CA VAL A 122 -0.74 16.99 -36.46
C VAL A 122 -1.49 17.24 -35.15
N SER A 123 -1.76 18.51 -34.80
CA SER A 123 -2.53 18.85 -33.61
C SER A 123 -3.98 18.35 -33.69
N GLU A 124 -4.62 18.47 -34.85
CA GLU A 124 -6.00 18.00 -35.03
C GLU A 124 -6.07 16.47 -35.06
N GLU A 125 -5.12 15.80 -35.71
CA GLU A 125 -5.03 14.33 -35.68
C GLU A 125 -4.86 13.81 -34.25
N ASN A 126 -4.00 14.45 -33.45
CA ASN A 126 -3.79 14.07 -32.06
C ASN A 126 -5.05 14.29 -31.20
N LYS A 127 -5.83 15.33 -31.49
CA LYS A 127 -7.08 15.61 -30.78
C LYS A 127 -8.09 14.48 -30.98
N ILE A 128 -8.26 14.03 -32.23
CA ILE A 128 -9.14 12.89 -32.56
C ILE A 128 -8.70 11.63 -31.80
N LYS A 129 -7.40 11.31 -31.83
CA LYS A 129 -6.86 10.14 -31.11
C LYS A 129 -7.07 10.23 -29.59
N VAL A 130 -6.96 11.43 -29.02
CA VAL A 130 -7.22 11.64 -27.58
C VAL A 130 -8.69 11.33 -27.27
N GLU A 131 -9.63 11.81 -28.08
CA GLU A 131 -11.06 11.54 -27.91
C GLU A 131 -11.37 10.03 -28.01
N GLU A 132 -10.81 9.33 -29.00
CA GLU A 132 -10.94 7.87 -29.15
C GLU A 132 -10.37 7.10 -27.93
N HIS A 133 -9.21 7.52 -27.42
CA HIS A 133 -8.62 6.91 -26.23
C HIS A 133 -9.45 7.16 -24.97
N GLU A 134 -10.07 8.33 -24.82
CA GLU A 134 -10.96 8.63 -23.69
C GLU A 134 -12.21 7.73 -23.67
N GLU A 135 -12.78 7.44 -24.84
CA GLU A 135 -13.91 6.51 -24.95
C GLU A 135 -13.50 5.08 -24.57
N CYS A 136 -12.38 4.60 -25.10
CA CYS A 136 -11.83 3.29 -24.75
C CYS A 136 -11.55 3.15 -23.25
N LEU A 137 -11.06 4.21 -22.59
CA LEU A 137 -10.84 4.21 -21.15
C LEU A 137 -12.14 4.08 -20.34
N LYS A 138 -13.24 4.70 -20.79
CA LYS A 138 -14.55 4.56 -20.15
C LYS A 138 -15.06 3.12 -20.24
N ASP A 139 -14.91 2.48 -21.40
CA ASP A 139 -15.31 1.09 -21.59
C ASP A 139 -14.51 0.13 -20.73
N ILE A 140 -13.18 0.29 -20.70
CA ILE A 140 -12.29 -0.50 -19.84
C ILE A 140 -12.68 -0.32 -18.37
N GLN A 141 -13.03 0.90 -17.95
CA GLN A 141 -13.46 1.17 -16.59
C GLN A 141 -14.78 0.46 -16.23
N ILE A 142 -15.75 0.47 -17.14
CA ILE A 142 -17.03 -0.25 -16.98
C ILE A 142 -16.77 -1.76 -16.88
N GLN A 143 -15.99 -2.32 -17.80
CA GLN A 143 -15.64 -3.74 -17.78
C GLN A 143 -14.91 -4.15 -16.50
N SER A 144 -13.94 -3.33 -16.05
CA SER A 144 -13.22 -3.53 -14.79
C SER A 144 -14.16 -3.55 -13.58
N SER A 145 -15.12 -2.62 -13.53
CA SER A 145 -16.11 -2.55 -12.43
C SER A 145 -17.06 -3.77 -12.42
N SER A 146 -17.50 -4.21 -13.60
CA SER A 146 -18.33 -5.40 -13.77
C SER A 146 -17.57 -6.66 -13.34
N MET A 147 -16.34 -6.82 -13.81
CA MET A 147 -15.49 -7.96 -13.45
C MET A 147 -15.15 -7.98 -11.95
N SER A 148 -14.88 -6.83 -11.34
CA SER A 148 -14.67 -6.73 -9.89
C SER A 148 -15.89 -7.20 -9.09
N THR A 149 -17.09 -6.85 -9.56
CA THR A 149 -18.35 -7.30 -8.93
C THR A 149 -18.55 -8.81 -9.11
N ALA A 150 -18.29 -9.34 -10.32
CA ALA A 150 -18.37 -10.77 -10.58
C ALA A 150 -17.39 -11.58 -9.71
N ILE A 151 -16.15 -11.10 -9.54
CA ILE A 151 -15.14 -11.72 -8.67
C ILE A 151 -15.60 -11.73 -7.21
N LYS A 152 -16.15 -10.62 -6.71
CA LYS A 152 -16.68 -10.55 -5.34
C LYS A 152 -17.80 -11.56 -5.11
N ASN A 153 -18.75 -11.63 -6.06
CA ASN A 153 -19.86 -12.57 -5.99
C ASN A 153 -19.37 -14.03 -6.04
N MET A 154 -18.43 -14.33 -6.94
CA MET A 154 -17.83 -15.67 -7.05
C MET A 154 -17.10 -16.06 -5.77
N SER A 155 -16.32 -15.14 -5.20
CA SER A 155 -15.62 -15.34 -3.92
C SER A 155 -16.58 -15.60 -2.78
N TYR A 156 -17.69 -14.86 -2.71
CA TYR A 156 -18.73 -15.08 -1.72
C TYR A 156 -19.35 -16.48 -1.85
N GLN A 157 -19.72 -16.90 -3.07
CA GLN A 157 -20.28 -18.22 -3.31
C GLN A 157 -19.28 -19.34 -2.98
N TYR A 158 -18.02 -19.18 -3.37
CA TYR A 158 -16.96 -20.14 -3.08
C TYR A 158 -16.75 -20.33 -1.58
N ASN A 159 -16.63 -19.24 -0.82
CA ASN A 159 -16.48 -19.30 0.64
C ASN A 159 -17.69 -19.96 1.30
N LYS A 160 -18.90 -19.62 0.86
CA LYS A 160 -20.12 -20.27 1.35
C LYS A 160 -20.12 -21.78 1.10
N MET A 161 -19.78 -22.22 -0.12
CA MET A 161 -19.68 -23.65 -0.44
C MET A 161 -18.58 -24.35 0.38
N TYR A 162 -17.45 -23.68 0.59
CA TYR A 162 -16.35 -24.20 1.39
C TYR A 162 -16.76 -24.42 2.86
N ASP A 163 -17.48 -23.46 3.45
CA ASP A 163 -17.99 -23.57 4.81
C ASP A 163 -19.04 -24.68 4.95
N GLU A 164 -19.97 -24.79 3.98
CA GLU A 164 -20.95 -25.87 3.93
C GLU A 164 -20.28 -27.26 3.81
N LEU A 165 -19.25 -27.36 2.97
CA LEU A 165 -18.50 -28.60 2.79
C LEU A 165 -17.75 -29.00 4.05
N ASN A 166 -17.05 -28.06 4.70
CA ASN A 166 -16.36 -28.31 5.95
C ASN A 166 -17.31 -28.71 7.07
N THR A 167 -18.49 -28.09 7.14
CA THR A 167 -19.53 -28.46 8.11
C THR A 167 -19.98 -29.91 7.90
N LYS A 168 -20.29 -30.30 6.65
CA LYS A 168 -20.67 -31.68 6.32
C LYS A 168 -19.56 -32.69 6.61
N LEU A 169 -18.32 -32.34 6.29
CA LEU A 169 -17.15 -33.19 6.56
C LEU A 169 -16.96 -33.41 8.06
N LEU A 170 -17.12 -32.35 8.85
CA LEU A 170 -17.06 -32.42 10.30
C LEU A 170 -18.17 -33.31 10.87
N ASP A 171 -19.41 -33.13 10.41
CA ASP A 171 -20.56 -33.93 10.83
C ASP A 171 -20.37 -35.42 10.51
N MET A 172 -19.88 -35.75 9.31
CA MET A 172 -19.57 -37.13 8.94
C MET A 172 -18.46 -37.72 9.81
N ASN A 173 -17.41 -36.95 10.10
CA ASN A 173 -16.32 -37.39 10.97
C ASN A 173 -16.79 -37.63 12.41
N VAL A 174 -17.64 -36.76 12.95
CA VAL A 174 -18.25 -36.94 14.28
C VAL A 174 -19.11 -38.20 14.27
N TYR A 175 -19.95 -38.39 13.24
CA TYR A 175 -20.83 -39.55 13.12
C TYR A 175 -20.03 -40.85 13.07
N SER A 176 -18.98 -40.92 12.24
CA SER A 176 -18.11 -42.10 12.11
C SER A 176 -17.38 -42.47 13.40
N ARG A 177 -17.07 -41.47 14.24
CA ARG A 177 -16.38 -41.67 15.53
C ARG A 177 -17.33 -41.82 16.72
N ARG A 178 -18.64 -41.67 16.53
CA ARG A 178 -19.63 -41.68 17.62
C ARG A 178 -19.61 -42.97 18.43
N SER A 179 -19.33 -44.11 17.81
CA SER A 179 -19.22 -45.41 18.49
C SER A 179 -17.85 -45.68 19.10
N ALA A 180 -16.93 -44.70 19.15
CA ALA A 180 -15.58 -44.88 19.68
C ALA A 180 -15.35 -44.11 20.99
N LEU A 181 -14.57 -44.73 21.89
CA LEU A 181 -14.08 -44.14 23.14
C LEU A 181 -12.56 -44.21 23.22
N HIS A 182 -11.98 -43.21 23.88
CA HIS A 182 -10.57 -43.14 24.21
C HIS A 182 -10.35 -43.44 25.69
N PHE A 183 -9.41 -44.32 25.97
CA PHE A 183 -8.96 -44.67 27.31
C PHE A 183 -7.51 -44.26 27.49
N GLN A 184 -7.26 -43.37 28.45
CA GLN A 184 -5.94 -42.82 28.74
C GLN A 184 -5.39 -43.44 30.02
N ASN A 185 -4.06 -43.54 30.12
CA ASN A 185 -3.35 -44.06 31.30
C ASN A 185 -3.62 -45.54 31.61
N ILE A 186 -3.89 -46.35 30.57
CA ILE A 186 -3.87 -47.81 30.70
C ILE A 186 -2.40 -48.28 30.56
N PRO A 187 -1.85 -49.04 31.54
CA PRO A 187 -0.50 -49.61 31.45
C PRO A 187 -0.30 -50.37 30.14
N GLU A 188 0.91 -50.34 29.60
CA GLU A 188 1.27 -51.01 28.34
C GLU A 188 2.23 -52.15 28.60
N GLU A 189 1.96 -53.29 27.97
CA GLU A 189 2.86 -54.43 27.95
C GLU A 189 3.28 -54.76 26.51
N ASP A 190 4.53 -55.18 26.32
CA ASP A 190 5.02 -55.58 25.01
C ASP A 190 4.32 -56.87 24.56
N GLY A 191 3.74 -56.86 23.35
CA GLY A 191 2.97 -57.99 22.83
C GLY A 191 1.55 -58.11 23.38
N GLU A 192 1.04 -57.09 24.09
CA GLU A 192 -0.35 -57.09 24.59
C GLU A 192 -1.38 -57.26 23.47
N ASN A 193 -2.43 -58.04 23.71
CA ASN A 193 -3.64 -58.03 22.89
C ASN A 193 -4.56 -56.90 23.40
N PRO A 194 -4.74 -55.80 22.64
CA PRO A 194 -5.54 -54.66 23.09
C PRO A 194 -6.99 -55.03 23.44
N GLY A 195 -7.57 -56.02 22.76
CA GLY A 195 -8.95 -56.46 23.00
C GLY A 195 -9.11 -57.12 24.38
N ASP A 196 -8.19 -58.01 24.74
CA ASP A 196 -8.22 -58.74 26.01
C ASP A 196 -7.93 -57.81 27.19
N VAL A 197 -6.95 -56.90 27.02
CA VAL A 197 -6.66 -55.83 27.99
C VAL A 197 -7.91 -55.02 28.29
N MET A 198 -8.68 -54.64 27.25
CA MET A 198 -9.90 -53.85 27.45
C MET A 198 -11.05 -54.64 28.09
N LYS A 199 -11.22 -55.93 27.76
CA LYS A 199 -12.21 -56.78 28.43
C LYS A 199 -11.88 -56.94 29.92
N HIS A 200 -10.62 -57.22 30.24
CA HIS A 200 -10.15 -57.30 31.62
C HIS A 200 -10.33 -55.96 32.37
N PHE A 201 -10.05 -54.85 31.69
CA PHE A 201 -10.29 -53.51 32.21
C PHE A 201 -11.77 -53.26 32.53
N PHE A 202 -12.70 -53.67 31.67
CA PHE A 202 -14.15 -53.51 31.91
C PHE A 202 -14.65 -54.28 33.13
N VAL A 203 -14.18 -55.51 33.33
CA VAL A 203 -14.55 -56.30 34.51
C VAL A 203 -13.97 -55.67 35.78
N ASN A 204 -12.67 -55.40 35.79
CA ASN A 204 -11.97 -55.05 37.04
C ASN A 204 -12.09 -53.58 37.43
N ARG A 205 -12.10 -52.67 36.46
CA ARG A 205 -12.06 -51.22 36.70
C ARG A 205 -13.43 -50.59 36.52
N LEU A 206 -14.22 -51.03 35.54
CA LEU A 206 -15.59 -50.55 35.33
C LEU A 206 -16.66 -51.35 36.09
N LYS A 207 -16.28 -52.43 36.80
CA LYS A 207 -17.17 -53.28 37.60
C LYS A 207 -18.34 -53.85 36.79
N MET A 208 -18.07 -54.22 35.53
CA MET A 208 -19.05 -54.89 34.67
C MET A 208 -19.10 -56.38 34.97
N SER A 209 -20.25 -57.03 34.78
CA SER A 209 -20.32 -58.48 34.93
C SER A 209 -19.53 -59.15 33.81
N LYS A 210 -18.98 -60.35 34.08
CA LYS A 210 -18.22 -61.09 33.06
C LYS A 210 -19.08 -61.39 31.83
N ASP A 211 -20.36 -61.71 32.04
CA ASP A 211 -21.31 -62.03 30.98
C ASP A 211 -21.62 -60.82 30.09
N GLU A 212 -21.81 -59.63 30.70
CA GLU A 212 -21.97 -58.38 29.96
C GLU A 212 -20.75 -58.10 29.07
N VAL A 213 -19.54 -58.24 29.61
CA VAL A 213 -18.29 -57.94 28.87
C VAL A 213 -18.03 -58.94 27.75
N GLN A 214 -18.40 -60.21 27.93
CA GLN A 214 -18.27 -61.21 26.87
C GLN A 214 -19.18 -60.93 25.67
N ASN A 215 -20.37 -60.35 25.91
CA ASN A 215 -21.32 -59.99 24.86
C ASN A 215 -20.89 -58.75 24.06
N ILE A 216 -20.06 -57.88 24.63
CA ILE A 216 -19.57 -56.68 23.95
C ILE A 216 -18.67 -57.08 22.77
N ARG A 217 -19.07 -56.66 21.57
CA ARG A 217 -18.28 -56.85 20.34
C ARG A 217 -17.59 -55.56 19.94
N PHE A 218 -16.27 -55.63 19.84
CA PHE A 218 -15.46 -54.54 19.29
C PHE A 218 -15.41 -54.64 17.78
N GLU A 219 -15.54 -53.49 17.11
CA GLU A 219 -15.20 -53.36 15.70
C GLU A 219 -13.67 -53.26 15.54
N ARG A 220 -13.02 -52.44 16.38
CA ARG A 220 -11.57 -52.25 16.36
C ARG A 220 -11.06 -51.77 17.72
N VAL A 221 -9.95 -52.35 18.18
CA VAL A 221 -9.23 -51.89 19.39
C VAL A 221 -7.75 -51.76 19.08
N HIS A 222 -7.17 -50.60 19.39
CA HIS A 222 -5.74 -50.36 19.17
C HIS A 222 -5.24 -49.18 20.00
N ARG A 223 -3.93 -49.16 20.26
CA ARG A 223 -3.21 -47.99 20.80
C ARG A 223 -2.98 -46.97 19.69
N ILE A 224 -3.22 -45.69 19.96
CA ILE A 224 -2.84 -44.59 19.06
C ILE A 224 -1.31 -44.48 19.07
N PRO A 225 -0.61 -44.52 17.93
CA PRO A 225 0.83 -44.34 17.90
C PRO A 225 1.21 -42.89 18.24
N LEU A 226 2.23 -42.69 19.09
CA LEU A 226 2.76 -41.35 19.42
C LEU A 226 4.13 -41.08 18.75
N GLY A 227 4.42 -41.56 17.53
CA GLY A 227 5.77 -41.36 16.93
C GLY A 227 6.86 -42.21 17.63
N PRO A 228 8.14 -41.81 17.69
CA PRO A 228 9.21 -42.68 18.21
C PRO A 228 9.10 -43.02 19.71
N LYS A 229 9.24 -44.31 20.07
CA LYS A 229 9.04 -44.87 21.42
C LYS A 229 9.89 -44.21 22.53
N GLU A 230 11.10 -43.80 22.19
CA GLU A 230 12.10 -43.28 23.14
C GLU A 230 11.71 -41.94 23.79
N LYS A 231 10.70 -41.24 23.24
CA LYS A 231 10.24 -39.94 23.77
C LYS A 231 9.05 -40.03 24.71
N TYR A 232 8.55 -41.24 25.01
CA TYR A 232 7.34 -41.41 25.81
C TYR A 232 7.62 -41.30 27.30
N ARG A 233 7.14 -40.21 27.90
CA ARG A 233 6.92 -40.11 29.35
C ARG A 233 5.55 -40.63 29.79
N PHE A 234 4.69 -41.03 28.86
CA PHE A 234 3.28 -41.38 29.10
C PHE A 234 2.84 -42.58 28.27
N THR A 235 1.89 -43.36 28.78
CA THR A 235 1.24 -44.46 28.05
C THR A 235 0.37 -43.90 26.91
N ARG A 236 0.39 -44.56 25.76
CA ARG A 236 -0.43 -44.28 24.59
C ARG A 236 -1.91 -44.53 24.91
N THR A 237 -2.76 -43.66 24.36
CA THR A 237 -4.21 -43.77 24.46
C THR A 237 -4.70 -45.02 23.72
N MET A 238 -5.57 -45.79 24.36
CA MET A 238 -6.28 -46.89 23.73
C MET A 238 -7.57 -46.37 23.09
N THR A 239 -7.77 -46.64 21.80
CA THR A 239 -9.02 -46.37 21.10
C THR A 239 -9.81 -47.66 20.95
N VAL A 240 -11.04 -47.64 21.45
CA VAL A 240 -11.99 -48.75 21.32
C VAL A 240 -13.17 -48.29 20.49
N LYS A 241 -13.37 -48.89 19.32
CA LYS A 241 -14.57 -48.71 18.51
C LYS A 241 -15.50 -49.90 18.73
N PHE A 242 -16.69 -49.61 19.20
CA PHE A 242 -17.73 -50.59 19.48
C PHE A 242 -18.54 -50.87 18.22
N ASN A 243 -18.94 -52.13 18.03
CA ASN A 243 -19.80 -52.50 16.91
C ASN A 243 -21.21 -51.93 17.10
N TRP A 244 -21.69 -51.90 18.35
CA TRP A 244 -23.00 -51.38 18.72
C TRP A 244 -22.88 -50.13 19.59
N TYR A 245 -23.69 -49.12 19.28
CA TYR A 245 -23.68 -47.85 20.03
C TYR A 245 -24.18 -48.04 21.48
N GLN A 246 -25.08 -48.99 21.71
CA GLN A 246 -25.62 -49.31 23.04
C GLN A 246 -24.54 -49.82 23.99
N ASP A 247 -23.63 -50.67 23.50
CA ASP A 247 -22.49 -51.17 24.29
C ASP A 247 -21.56 -50.01 24.70
N ARG A 248 -21.29 -49.11 23.75
CA ARG A 248 -20.52 -47.88 24.00
C ARG A 248 -21.17 -47.04 25.10
N GLU A 249 -22.49 -46.84 25.07
CA GLU A 249 -23.21 -46.05 26.08
C GLU A 249 -23.20 -46.72 27.45
N THR A 250 -23.34 -48.05 27.50
CA THR A 250 -23.23 -48.83 28.74
C THR A 250 -21.85 -48.64 29.39
N VAL A 251 -20.78 -48.77 28.59
CA VAL A 251 -19.40 -48.53 29.06
C VAL A 251 -19.21 -47.06 29.48
N TRP A 252 -19.72 -46.11 28.68
CA TRP A 252 -19.66 -44.70 28.99
C TRP A 252 -20.35 -44.35 30.30
N GLY A 253 -21.53 -44.92 30.58
CA GLY A 253 -22.27 -44.72 31.83
C GLY A 253 -21.50 -45.21 33.07
N LYS A 254 -20.75 -46.31 32.94
CA LYS A 254 -19.96 -46.88 34.04
C LYS A 254 -18.63 -46.15 34.32
N ARG A 255 -18.21 -45.20 33.48
CA ARG A 255 -16.93 -44.47 33.63
C ARG A 255 -16.75 -43.76 34.98
N PHE A 256 -17.85 -43.39 35.64
CA PHE A 256 -17.78 -42.72 36.94
C PHE A 256 -17.23 -43.61 38.07
N SER A 257 -17.22 -44.93 37.88
CA SER A 257 -16.53 -45.88 38.75
C SER A 257 -15.02 -45.66 38.82
N LEU A 258 -14.44 -44.97 37.82
CA LEU A 258 -13.02 -44.63 37.75
C LEU A 258 -12.65 -43.36 38.54
N LYS A 259 -13.63 -42.69 39.17
CA LYS A 259 -13.38 -41.47 39.94
C LYS A 259 -12.39 -41.77 41.08
N GLY A 260 -11.32 -40.99 41.15
CA GLY A 260 -10.22 -41.20 42.10
C GLY A 260 -9.07 -42.07 41.56
N SER A 261 -9.22 -42.66 40.38
CA SER A 261 -8.11 -43.28 39.66
C SER A 261 -7.44 -42.29 38.69
N ASN A 262 -6.23 -42.61 38.25
CA ASN A 262 -5.51 -41.83 37.22
C ASN A 262 -5.92 -42.22 35.78
N ILE A 263 -7.05 -42.90 35.59
CA ILE A 263 -7.51 -43.40 34.29
C ILE A 263 -8.68 -42.55 33.82
N TYR A 264 -8.62 -42.11 32.57
CA TYR A 264 -9.62 -41.23 31.98
C TYR A 264 -10.27 -41.88 30.76
N VAL A 265 -11.59 -41.76 30.67
CA VAL A 265 -12.38 -42.20 29.52
C VAL A 265 -13.02 -40.97 28.90
N THR A 266 -12.73 -40.74 27.62
CA THR A 266 -13.25 -39.60 26.86
C THR A 266 -13.90 -40.09 25.56
N GLU A 267 -14.84 -39.31 25.04
CA GLU A 267 -15.37 -39.56 23.71
C GLU A 267 -14.27 -39.36 22.65
N SER A 268 -14.39 -40.07 21.53
CA SER A 268 -13.52 -39.89 20.38
C SER A 268 -14.04 -38.79 19.48
N PHE A 269 -13.51 -37.59 19.62
CA PHE A 269 -13.87 -36.47 18.75
C PHE A 269 -12.87 -36.32 17.58
N PRO A 270 -13.29 -35.70 16.46
CA PRO A 270 -12.35 -35.17 15.47
C PRO A 270 -11.48 -34.07 16.07
N LYS A 271 -10.33 -33.82 15.45
CA LYS A 271 -9.36 -32.84 15.93
C LYS A 271 -9.97 -31.44 16.03
N GLU A 272 -10.80 -31.01 15.08
CA GLU A 272 -11.42 -29.68 15.16
C GLU A 272 -12.29 -29.54 16.41
N VAL A 273 -13.09 -30.56 16.74
CA VAL A 273 -13.92 -30.55 17.95
C VAL A 273 -13.06 -30.54 19.22
N GLU A 274 -11.97 -31.31 19.27
CA GLU A 274 -11.04 -31.30 20.40
C GLU A 274 -10.35 -29.94 20.59
N ASP A 275 -9.91 -29.33 19.48
CA ASP A 275 -9.33 -27.99 19.47
C ASP A 275 -10.34 -26.96 19.95
N ASN A 276 -11.59 -27.07 19.51
CA ASN A 276 -12.66 -26.18 19.93
C ASN A 276 -12.98 -26.32 21.42
N ARG A 277 -13.08 -27.55 21.91
CA ARG A 277 -13.24 -27.84 23.33
C ARG A 277 -12.10 -27.26 24.14
N ARG A 278 -10.85 -27.41 23.68
CA ARG A 278 -9.67 -26.88 24.36
C ARG A 278 -9.73 -25.36 24.52
N LEU A 279 -10.24 -24.63 23.53
CA LEU A 279 -10.47 -23.18 23.62
C LEU A 279 -11.60 -22.81 24.59
N LEU A 280 -12.65 -23.64 24.69
CA LEU A 280 -13.78 -23.41 25.60
C LEU A 280 -13.52 -23.86 27.05
N MET A 281 -12.54 -24.75 27.28
CA MET A 281 -12.23 -25.31 28.59
C MET A 281 -11.92 -24.28 29.70
N PRO A 282 -11.19 -23.18 29.46
CA PRO A 282 -10.96 -22.16 30.47
C PRO A 282 -12.26 -21.55 31.01
N TYR A 283 -13.19 -21.20 30.11
CA TYR A 283 -14.49 -20.64 30.49
C TYR A 283 -15.35 -21.66 31.23
N PHE A 284 -15.31 -22.94 30.82
CA PHE A 284 -15.98 -24.01 31.56
C PHE A 284 -15.45 -24.17 32.99
N LYS A 285 -14.12 -24.17 33.17
CA LYS A 285 -13.50 -24.25 34.50
C LYS A 285 -13.90 -23.06 35.36
N LYS A 286 -13.90 -21.86 34.79
CA LYS A 286 -14.34 -20.66 35.49
C LYS A 286 -15.82 -20.71 35.88
N ALA A 287 -16.68 -21.18 34.99
CA ALA A 287 -18.10 -21.38 35.32
C ALA A 287 -18.28 -22.38 36.48
N LYS A 288 -17.44 -23.42 36.56
CA LYS A 288 -17.40 -24.35 37.70
C LYS A 288 -16.92 -23.68 38.99
N GLU A 289 -15.89 -22.83 38.93
CA GLU A 289 -15.39 -22.07 40.08
C GLU A 289 -16.45 -21.12 40.64
N LEU A 290 -17.20 -20.45 39.75
CA LEU A 290 -18.35 -19.62 40.10
C LEU A 290 -19.59 -20.42 40.53
N LYS A 291 -19.51 -21.76 40.56
CA LYS A 291 -20.60 -22.69 40.88
C LYS A 291 -21.82 -22.54 39.98
N TRP A 292 -21.63 -22.07 38.75
CA TRP A 292 -22.71 -21.95 37.78
C TRP A 292 -23.09 -23.32 37.19
N LYS A 293 -24.38 -23.48 36.84
CA LYS A 293 -24.85 -24.63 36.08
C LYS A 293 -24.20 -24.59 34.70
N CYS A 294 -23.28 -25.52 34.45
CA CYS A 294 -22.53 -25.59 33.21
C CYS A 294 -22.25 -27.04 32.77
N ALA A 295 -22.19 -27.24 31.45
CA ALA A 295 -21.86 -28.51 30.81
C ALA A 295 -21.05 -28.28 29.53
N MET A 296 -20.19 -29.24 29.18
CA MET A 296 -19.49 -29.28 27.89
C MET A 296 -20.03 -30.45 27.07
N ILE A 297 -20.74 -30.15 25.99
CA ILE A 297 -21.32 -31.17 25.09
C ILE A 297 -20.68 -31.00 23.71
N ALA A 298 -19.97 -32.02 23.23
CA ALA A 298 -19.19 -31.93 21.98
C ALA A 298 -18.33 -30.65 21.94
N ASP A 299 -18.48 -29.79 20.94
CA ASP A 299 -17.77 -28.51 20.79
C ASP A 299 -18.50 -27.30 21.42
N THR A 300 -19.54 -27.53 22.23
CA THR A 300 -20.43 -26.49 22.74
C THR A 300 -20.37 -26.38 24.25
N LEU A 301 -20.18 -25.15 24.75
CA LEU A 301 -20.24 -24.81 26.16
C LEU A 301 -21.68 -24.40 26.52
N ILE A 302 -22.26 -25.04 27.53
CA ILE A 302 -23.57 -24.67 28.07
C ILE A 302 -23.37 -24.01 29.43
N VAL A 303 -23.87 -22.78 29.61
CA VAL A 303 -23.82 -22.02 30.86
C VAL A 303 -25.17 -21.37 31.10
N LYS A 304 -25.76 -21.55 32.29
CA LYS A 304 -27.09 -21.00 32.63
C LYS A 304 -28.16 -21.32 31.56
N ASP A 305 -28.08 -22.53 31.00
CA ASP A 305 -28.95 -23.05 29.93
C ASP A 305 -28.79 -22.37 28.54
N GLU A 306 -27.85 -21.45 28.38
CA GLU A 306 -27.45 -20.90 27.09
C GLU A 306 -26.26 -21.66 26.48
N ARG A 307 -26.20 -21.69 25.14
CA ARG A 307 -25.20 -22.44 24.36
C ARG A 307 -24.23 -21.49 23.68
N TYR A 308 -22.94 -21.79 23.81
CA TYR A 308 -21.86 -20.99 23.24
C TYR A 308 -20.89 -21.88 22.46
N LYS A 309 -20.69 -21.55 21.18
CA LYS A 309 -19.59 -22.06 20.36
C LYS A 309 -18.45 -21.05 20.35
N ILE A 310 -17.33 -21.37 19.69
CA ILE A 310 -16.18 -20.43 19.57
C ILE A 310 -16.61 -19.10 18.95
N GLY A 311 -17.45 -19.12 17.92
CA GLY A 311 -17.94 -17.89 17.28
C GLY A 311 -18.74 -16.99 18.23
N ASP A 312 -19.27 -17.55 19.32
CA ASP A 312 -20.12 -16.86 20.30
C ASP A 312 -19.38 -16.47 21.58
N ILE A 313 -18.04 -16.60 21.64
CA ILE A 313 -17.26 -16.26 22.84
C ILE A 313 -17.54 -14.82 23.31
N GLN A 314 -17.75 -13.90 22.37
CA GLN A 314 -18.07 -12.50 22.67
C GLN A 314 -19.41 -12.30 23.38
N LYS A 315 -20.33 -13.26 23.27
CA LYS A 315 -21.65 -13.23 23.89
C LYS A 315 -21.65 -13.85 25.29
N LEU A 316 -20.52 -14.39 25.75
CA LEU A 316 -20.42 -14.98 27.09
C LEU A 316 -20.63 -13.91 28.17
N PRO A 317 -21.20 -14.28 29.33
CA PRO A 317 -21.31 -13.39 30.48
C PRO A 317 -19.95 -12.81 30.85
N MET A 318 -19.90 -11.50 31.14
CA MET A 318 -18.67 -10.79 31.47
C MET A 318 -17.90 -11.43 32.64
N GLU A 319 -18.60 -12.05 33.59
CA GLU A 319 -17.98 -12.76 34.70
C GLU A 319 -17.17 -13.97 34.25
N LEU A 320 -17.49 -14.60 33.12
CA LEU A 320 -16.67 -15.66 32.54
C LEU A 320 -15.50 -15.13 31.72
N LEU A 321 -15.62 -13.92 31.20
CA LEU A 321 -14.57 -13.24 30.47
C LEU A 321 -13.51 -12.63 31.41
N ASN A 322 -13.93 -12.20 32.61
CA ASN A 322 -13.13 -11.34 33.51
C ASN A 322 -12.06 -12.04 34.39
N ASP A 323 -11.50 -13.19 34.02
CA ASP A 323 -10.29 -13.71 34.70
C ASP A 323 -9.30 -14.29 33.68
N ASN A 324 -8.45 -13.43 33.14
CA ASN A 324 -7.05 -13.29 33.59
C ASN A 324 -6.29 -14.49 34.19
N SER A 325 -6.59 -15.73 33.79
CA SER A 325 -5.70 -16.89 34.03
C SER A 325 -5.30 -17.65 32.75
N SER A 326 -6.00 -17.48 31.62
CA SER A 326 -5.51 -17.93 30.31
C SER A 326 -5.67 -16.90 29.18
N MET A 327 -6.22 -15.72 29.48
CA MET A 327 -6.49 -14.65 28.51
C MET A 327 -5.77 -13.34 28.86
N ARG A 328 -4.60 -13.42 29.50
CA ARG A 328 -3.67 -12.30 29.48
C ARG A 328 -3.01 -12.29 28.11
N ASP A 329 -3.53 -11.45 27.20
CA ASP A 329 -2.79 -10.74 26.14
C ASP A 329 -3.63 -10.35 24.91
N LEU A 330 -4.97 -10.30 24.97
CA LEU A 330 -5.77 -9.83 23.82
C LEU A 330 -6.94 -8.92 24.22
N ASP A 331 -6.67 -7.93 25.08
CA ASP A 331 -7.41 -6.66 24.98
C ASP A 331 -6.58 -5.71 24.12
N THR A 332 -6.97 -5.61 22.86
CA THR A 332 -6.55 -4.56 21.90
C THR A 332 -5.17 -4.70 21.23
N VAL A 333 -4.74 -5.90 20.85
CA VAL A 333 -3.67 -6.06 19.86
C VAL A 333 -3.99 -7.23 18.93
N PHE A 334 -4.48 -6.94 17.72
CA PHE A 334 -4.35 -7.90 16.63
C PHE A 334 -2.86 -8.16 16.42
N LEU A 335 -2.36 -9.30 16.90
CA LEU A 335 -0.99 -9.74 16.65
C LEU A 335 -0.88 -10.09 15.16
N TYR A 336 -0.57 -9.10 14.33
CA TYR A 336 -0.14 -9.32 12.96
C TYR A 336 1.26 -9.93 13.00
N ASN A 337 1.34 -11.25 13.17
CA ASN A 337 2.61 -11.96 13.25
C ASN A 337 3.25 -12.20 11.88
N SER A 338 2.82 -11.49 10.84
CA SER A 338 3.45 -11.53 9.52
C SER A 338 4.44 -10.38 9.39
N SER A 339 5.66 -10.69 8.95
CA SER A 339 6.67 -9.70 8.55
C SER A 339 6.21 -8.80 7.40
N THR A 340 5.12 -9.18 6.73
CA THR A 340 4.49 -8.48 5.60
C THR A 340 3.41 -7.49 6.04
N SER A 341 2.93 -7.55 7.28
CA SER A 341 1.93 -6.59 7.76
C SER A 341 2.62 -5.28 8.13
N PRO A 342 2.09 -4.12 7.69
CA PRO A 342 2.60 -2.81 8.15
C PRO A 342 2.45 -2.61 9.66
N LEU A 343 1.58 -3.38 10.32
CA LEU A 343 1.38 -3.39 11.77
C LEU A 343 2.18 -4.50 12.49
N GLY A 344 2.97 -5.29 11.76
CA GLY A 344 3.79 -6.34 12.34
C GLY A 344 4.91 -5.81 13.23
N PRO A 345 5.42 -6.62 14.20
CA PRO A 345 6.45 -6.19 15.13
C PRO A 345 7.74 -5.72 14.43
N ASP A 346 8.11 -6.44 13.37
CA ASP A 346 9.33 -6.21 12.59
C ASP A 346 9.12 -5.37 11.33
N SER A 347 7.91 -4.83 11.11
CA SER A 347 7.70 -3.94 9.97
C SER A 347 8.53 -2.67 10.15
N CYS A 348 9.12 -2.19 9.06
CA CYS A 348 10.00 -1.01 9.06
C CYS A 348 9.24 0.32 8.93
N THR A 349 7.98 0.39 9.38
CA THR A 349 7.18 1.62 9.35
C THR A 349 7.49 2.49 10.57
N PRO A 350 8.15 3.67 10.40
CA PRO A 350 8.51 4.51 11.53
C PRO A 350 7.28 5.09 12.23
N PHE A 351 7.38 5.33 13.53
CA PHE A 351 6.37 6.02 14.31
C PHE A 351 6.98 6.79 15.48
N GLU A 352 6.30 7.84 15.91
CA GLU A 352 6.68 8.63 17.08
C GLU A 352 5.91 8.14 18.31
N CYS A 353 6.60 8.01 19.44
CA CYS A 353 5.98 7.75 20.73
C CYS A 353 6.77 8.48 21.82
N ASP A 354 6.08 9.25 22.66
CA ASP A 354 6.68 10.01 23.77
C ASP A 354 7.88 10.90 23.31
N GLY A 355 7.77 11.55 22.15
CA GLY A 355 8.80 12.44 21.58
C GLY A 355 10.02 11.74 20.99
N THR A 356 10.03 10.39 20.93
CA THR A 356 11.12 9.60 20.35
C THR A 356 10.63 8.89 19.09
N MET A 357 11.45 8.93 18.03
CA MET A 357 11.16 8.24 16.77
C MET A 357 11.67 6.80 16.78
N PHE A 358 10.77 5.87 16.51
CA PHE A 358 11.07 4.43 16.41
C PHE A 358 10.84 3.94 14.99
N ARG A 359 11.70 3.05 14.51
CA ARG A 359 11.61 2.45 13.15
C ARG A 359 10.73 1.22 13.11
N SER A 360 10.59 0.52 14.22
CA SER A 360 9.77 -0.69 14.35
C SER A 360 9.21 -0.85 15.76
N VAL A 361 8.14 -1.64 15.89
CA VAL A 361 7.56 -1.97 17.20
C VAL A 361 8.54 -2.80 18.02
N THR A 362 9.29 -3.70 17.38
CA THR A 362 10.39 -4.44 18.02
C THR A 362 11.42 -3.48 18.64
N GLN A 363 11.78 -2.38 17.95
CA GLN A 363 12.71 -1.38 18.48
C GLN A 363 12.12 -0.63 19.69
N TYR A 364 10.85 -0.22 19.62
CA TYR A 364 10.15 0.44 20.72
C TYR A 364 10.03 -0.45 21.97
N LEU A 365 9.64 -1.71 21.81
CA LEU A 365 9.52 -2.66 22.93
C LEU A 365 10.88 -2.94 23.57
N ALA A 366 11.93 -3.09 22.76
CA ALA A 366 13.30 -3.26 23.23
C ALA A 366 13.80 -2.05 24.02
N TYR A 367 13.54 -0.84 23.53
CA TYR A 367 13.89 0.40 24.20
C TYR A 367 13.18 0.54 25.55
N ASN A 368 11.85 0.37 25.58
CA ASN A 368 11.09 0.44 26.83
C ASN A 368 11.53 -0.60 27.84
N ARG A 369 11.89 -1.81 27.37
CA ARG A 369 12.44 -2.85 28.25
C ARG A 369 13.75 -2.41 28.88
N ALA A 370 14.65 -1.81 28.13
CA ALA A 370 15.91 -1.31 28.64
C ALA A 370 15.71 -0.16 29.64
N ILE A 371 14.81 0.80 29.35
CA ILE A 371 14.48 1.91 30.26
C ILE A 371 13.89 1.41 31.58
N VAL A 372 12.93 0.49 31.53
CA VAL A 372 12.29 -0.08 32.74
C VAL A 372 13.28 -0.86 33.59
N MET A 373 14.25 -1.52 32.95
CA MET A 373 15.34 -2.23 33.62
C MET A 373 16.50 -1.31 34.02
N LYS A 374 16.36 0.01 33.80
CA LYS A 374 17.39 1.03 34.11
C LYS A 374 18.73 0.78 33.40
N ASP A 375 18.72 0.14 32.23
CA ASP A 375 19.89 -0.09 31.40
C ASP A 375 19.93 0.90 30.22
N GLN A 376 20.40 2.12 30.52
CA GLN A 376 20.46 3.20 29.52
C GLN A 376 21.40 2.86 28.36
N ARG A 377 22.50 2.15 28.63
CA ARG A 377 23.50 1.79 27.61
C ARG A 377 22.89 0.87 26.55
N THR A 378 22.03 -0.06 26.95
CA THR A 378 21.31 -0.93 26.00
C THR A 378 20.20 -0.17 25.29
N ALA A 379 19.51 0.76 25.96
CA ALA A 379 18.49 1.61 25.35
C ALA A 379 19.07 2.44 24.18
N ASP A 380 20.23 3.07 24.38
CA ASP A 380 20.89 3.87 23.35
C ASP A 380 21.34 3.02 22.15
N LYS A 381 21.87 1.82 22.41
CA LYS A 381 22.24 0.86 21.35
C LYS A 381 21.03 0.40 20.54
N VAL A 382 19.87 0.21 21.18
CA VAL A 382 18.64 -0.18 20.51
C VAL A 382 18.16 0.93 19.56
N LEU A 383 18.25 2.21 19.96
CA LEU A 383 17.89 3.34 19.10
C LEU A 383 18.81 3.48 17.88
N GLN A 384 20.10 3.16 18.04
CA GLN A 384 21.08 3.18 16.94
C GLN A 384 20.97 1.98 16.01
N SER A 385 20.47 0.84 16.49
CA SER A 385 20.32 -0.39 15.70
C SER A 385 19.09 -0.35 14.82
N SER A 386 19.24 -0.69 13.53
CA SER A 386 18.14 -0.81 12.58
C SER A 386 17.74 -2.25 12.28
N ASP A 387 18.60 -3.22 12.60
CA ASP A 387 18.34 -4.64 12.37
C ASP A 387 17.55 -5.29 13.53
N PRO A 388 16.35 -5.86 13.27
CA PRO A 388 15.57 -6.57 14.28
C PRO A 388 16.32 -7.73 14.95
N ARG A 389 17.26 -8.40 14.27
CA ARG A 389 18.04 -9.50 14.86
C ARG A 389 19.03 -8.98 15.89
N GLN A 390 19.72 -7.89 15.57
CA GLN A 390 20.63 -7.22 16.50
C GLN A 390 19.86 -6.67 17.72
N ILE A 391 18.68 -6.07 17.51
CA ILE A 391 17.81 -5.59 18.58
C ILE A 391 17.42 -6.75 19.53
N ARG A 392 17.03 -7.91 18.99
CA ARG A 392 16.70 -9.09 19.83
C ARG A 392 17.89 -9.63 20.62
N ARG A 393 19.11 -9.58 20.06
CA ARG A 393 20.34 -9.95 20.78
C ARG A 393 20.58 -8.98 21.94
N LEU A 394 20.49 -7.68 21.70
CA LEU A 394 20.63 -6.65 22.75
C LEU A 394 19.63 -6.85 23.89
N ILE A 395 18.38 -7.21 23.56
CA ILE A 395 17.37 -7.53 24.58
C ILE A 395 17.77 -8.74 25.45
N SER A 396 18.39 -9.75 24.85
CA SER A 396 18.83 -10.96 25.58
C SER A 396 20.00 -10.71 26.53
N GLU A 397 20.74 -9.62 26.33
CA GLU A 397 21.89 -9.22 27.15
C GLU A 397 21.49 -8.43 28.41
N ILE A 398 20.24 -7.97 28.52
CA ILE A 398 19.73 -7.22 29.69
C ILE A 398 19.67 -8.15 30.91
N ARG A 399 20.68 -8.07 31.78
CA ARG A 399 20.79 -8.85 33.04
C ARG A 399 19.82 -8.36 34.12
N GLY A 400 19.32 -9.28 34.95
CA GLY A 400 18.44 -8.96 36.09
C GLY A 400 16.94 -9.01 35.81
N SER A 401 16.56 -9.36 34.59
CA SER A 401 15.17 -9.56 34.19
C SER A 401 14.66 -10.92 34.69
N ASP A 402 14.05 -10.95 35.87
CA ASP A 402 13.03 -11.97 36.14
C ASP A 402 12.04 -11.91 34.98
N GLY A 403 12.06 -12.89 34.07
CA GLY A 403 11.22 -12.88 32.87
C GLY A 403 9.72 -12.77 33.21
N GLN A 404 9.35 -13.04 34.45
CA GLN A 404 8.01 -12.87 35.00
C GLN A 404 7.64 -11.43 35.38
N SER A 405 8.58 -10.54 35.74
CA SER A 405 8.26 -9.16 36.13
C SER A 405 7.91 -8.29 34.92
N TRP A 406 8.66 -8.43 33.82
CA TRP A 406 8.39 -7.75 32.54
C TRP A 406 7.05 -8.18 31.92
N ARG A 407 6.78 -9.49 31.89
CA ARG A 407 5.56 -10.08 31.29
C ARG A 407 4.27 -9.69 32.01
N LYS A 408 4.32 -9.32 33.30
CA LYS A 408 3.11 -9.19 34.12
C LYS A 408 2.39 -7.84 34.00
N ARG A 409 3.03 -6.75 33.53
CA ARG A 409 2.39 -5.40 33.49
C ARG A 409 2.83 -4.46 32.37
N THR A 410 4.02 -4.60 31.80
CA THR A 410 4.62 -3.53 30.99
C THR A 410 4.58 -3.78 29.48
N ASP A 411 4.65 -5.06 29.07
CA ASP A 411 4.69 -5.47 27.65
C ASP A 411 3.38 -5.09 26.90
N VAL A 412 2.23 -5.42 27.48
CA VAL A 412 0.92 -5.21 26.85
C VAL A 412 0.58 -3.72 26.69
N ARG A 413 0.86 -2.89 27.72
CA ARG A 413 0.62 -1.44 27.64
C ARG A 413 1.56 -0.75 26.65
N ALA A 414 2.83 -1.15 26.62
CA ALA A 414 3.78 -0.64 25.64
C ALA A 414 3.35 -1.06 24.23
N MET A 415 3.00 -2.33 24.03
CA MET A 415 2.55 -2.84 22.73
C MET A 415 1.28 -2.11 22.24
N ALA A 416 0.28 -1.94 23.11
CA ALA A 416 -0.94 -1.19 22.79
C ALA A 416 -0.66 0.28 22.42
N LYS A 417 0.23 0.96 23.16
CA LYS A 417 0.68 2.32 22.84
C LYS A 417 1.36 2.40 21.46
N SER A 418 2.27 1.47 21.17
CA SER A 418 2.99 1.44 19.89
C SER A 418 2.06 1.26 18.69
N ILE A 419 1.05 0.40 18.84
CA ILE A 419 0.07 0.11 17.79
C ILE A 419 -0.89 1.29 17.61
N HIS A 420 -1.31 1.92 18.72
CA HIS A 420 -2.12 3.13 18.66
C HIS A 420 -1.39 4.27 17.94
N SER A 421 -0.14 4.58 18.34
CA SER A 421 0.69 5.61 17.69
C SER A 421 0.89 5.34 16.19
N ARG A 422 1.15 4.09 15.80
CA ARG A 422 1.23 3.68 14.39
C ARG A 422 -0.08 3.85 13.64
N SER A 423 -1.19 3.44 14.22
CA SER A 423 -2.50 3.55 13.58
C SER A 423 -2.88 5.02 13.35
N VAL A 424 -2.54 5.92 14.27
CA VAL A 424 -2.77 7.36 14.12
C VAL A 424 -1.91 7.93 13.01
N MET A 425 -0.61 7.60 12.95
CA MET A 425 0.30 7.99 11.87
C MET A 425 -0.15 7.48 10.50
N LEU A 426 -0.50 6.20 10.38
CA LEU A 426 -0.95 5.64 9.10
C LEU A 426 -2.27 6.27 8.62
N LYS A 427 -3.19 6.60 9.54
CA LYS A 427 -4.41 7.34 9.20
C LYS A 427 -4.11 8.76 8.74
N SER A 428 -3.21 9.49 9.40
CA SER A 428 -2.83 10.83 8.97
C SER A 428 -2.10 10.83 7.62
N THR A 429 -1.27 9.81 7.35
CA THR A 429 -0.58 9.67 6.07
C THR A 429 -1.54 9.32 4.93
N ALA A 430 -2.56 8.50 5.19
CA ALA A 430 -3.58 8.16 4.21
C ALA A 430 -4.48 9.35 3.86
N VAL A 431 -4.77 10.23 4.82
CA VAL A 431 -5.52 11.47 4.59
C VAL A 431 -4.70 12.52 3.83
N MET A 432 -3.37 12.44 3.84
CA MET A 432 -2.48 13.32 3.06
C MET A 432 -2.21 12.82 1.62
N LEU A 433 -2.68 11.61 1.28
CA LEU A 433 -2.50 10.98 -0.04
C LEU A 433 -3.79 10.92 -0.87
N VAL A 434 -4.88 11.52 -0.38
CA VAL A 434 -6.13 11.83 -1.10
C VAL A 434 -6.17 13.34 -1.30
#